data_AF-A0A967LLM5-F1
#
_entry.id   AF-A0A967LLM5-F1
#
_cell.length_a   1.000
_cell.length_b   1.000
_cell.length_c   1.000
_cell.angle_alpha   90.00
_cell.angle_beta   90.00
_cell.angle_gamma   90.00
#
_symmetry.space_group_name_H-M   'P 1'
#
loop_
_entity.id
_entity.type
_entity.pdbx_description
1 polymer ?
#
loop_
_entity_poly.entity_id
_entity_poly.type
_entity_poly.pdbx_seq_one_letter_code
_entity_poly.pdbx_strand_id
1 'polypeptide(L)'
;MASKSQVFGSRWGMMLAMLGMAVGTGNIWRFPRIAASNGGGSFLVAWVIFLLLWSVPLILVEFALGRAARRGTIGAFAELIGGRFAWMGAWVGWCATAIMFYYT
;
A
#
# COMPACT_ATOMS: atom_id res chain seq x y z
N MET A 1 -15.67 23.50 -15.12
CA MET A 1 -16.13 22.10 -15.16
C MET A 1 -15.68 21.41 -13.87
N ALA A 2 -16.59 21.08 -12.96
CA ALA A 2 -16.23 20.31 -11.77
C ALA A 2 -15.91 18.87 -12.21
N SER A 3 -14.64 18.47 -12.12
CA SER A 3 -14.22 17.10 -12.41
C SER A 3 -14.89 16.15 -11.43
N LYS A 4 -15.83 15.33 -11.91
CA LYS A 4 -16.51 14.32 -11.11
C LYS A 4 -15.49 13.22 -10.78
N SER A 5 -15.16 13.05 -9.50
CA SER A 5 -14.32 11.94 -9.03
C SER A 5 -14.90 10.61 -9.53
N GLN A 6 -14.09 9.86 -10.28
CA GLN A 6 -14.47 8.53 -10.77
C GLN A 6 -14.49 7.56 -9.59
N VAL A 7 -15.59 6.83 -9.44
CA VAL A 7 -15.77 5.85 -8.37
C VAL A 7 -15.96 4.47 -9.02
N PHE A 8 -15.40 3.43 -8.41
CA PHE A 8 -15.61 2.06 -8.88
C PHE A 8 -17.10 1.70 -8.88
N GLY A 9 -17.59 1.18 -9.99
CA GLY A 9 -19.00 0.81 -10.16
C GLY A 9 -19.45 -0.41 -9.33
N SER A 10 -18.50 -1.21 -8.84
CA SER A 10 -18.78 -2.37 -7.98
C SER A 10 -17.75 -2.51 -6.86
N ARG A 11 -18.22 -2.88 -5.67
CA ARG A 11 -17.38 -3.18 -4.50
C ARG A 11 -16.45 -4.36 -4.76
N TRP A 12 -16.93 -5.37 -5.49
CA TRP A 12 -16.13 -6.52 -5.89
C TRP A 12 -15.01 -6.11 -6.86
N GLY A 13 -15.30 -5.21 -7.80
CA GLY A 13 -14.29 -4.67 -8.71
C GLY A 13 -13.18 -3.92 -7.97
N MET A 14 -13.55 -3.14 -6.96
CA MET A 14 -12.58 -2.46 -6.08
C MET A 14 -11.72 -3.46 -5.29
N MET A 15 -12.34 -4.48 -4.68
CA MET A 15 -11.62 -5.50 -3.91
C MET A 15 -10.63 -6.29 -4.77
N LEU A 16 -11.05 -6.70 -5.97
CA LEU A 16 -10.19 -7.44 -6.90
C LEU A 16 -9.01 -6.59 -7.40
N ALA A 17 -9.24 -5.30 -7.68
CA ALA A 17 -8.17 -4.38 -8.06
C ALA A 17 -7.14 -4.21 -6.93
N MET A 18 -7.60 -4.05 -5.69
CA MET A 18 -6.72 -3.98 -4.50
C MET A 18 -5.95 -5.28 -4.29
N LEU A 19 -6.59 -6.43 -4.46
CA LEU A 19 -5.96 -7.74 -4.32
C LEU A 19 -4.86 -7.94 -5.39
N GLY A 20 -5.14 -7.54 -6.63
CA GLY A 20 -4.18 -7.58 -7.74
C GLY A 20 -2.97 -6.67 -7.50
N MET A 21 -3.16 -5.51 -6.85
CA MET A 21 -2.04 -4.65 -6.44
C MET A 21 -1.23 -5.24 -5.27
N ALA A 22 -1.87 -5.97 -4.36
CA ALA A 22 -1.21 -6.52 -3.18
C ALA A 22 -0.38 -7.79 -3.47
N VAL A 23 -0.76 -8.57 -4.50
CA VAL A 23 -0.07 -9.81 -4.87
C VAL A 23 0.96 -9.53 -5.97
N GLY A 24 2.25 -9.52 -5.59
CA GLY A 24 3.37 -9.29 -6.53
C GLY A 24 4.35 -10.46 -6.62
N THR A 25 5.32 -10.34 -7.53
CA THR A 25 6.42 -11.31 -7.73
C THR A 25 7.20 -11.61 -6.45
N GLY A 26 7.31 -10.64 -5.54
CA GLY A 26 7.93 -10.82 -4.23
C GLY A 26 7.27 -11.91 -3.37
N ASN A 27 5.93 -12.01 -3.38
CA ASN A 27 5.21 -13.02 -2.60
C ASN A 27 5.39 -14.44 -3.18
N ILE A 28 5.61 -14.56 -4.49
CA ILE A 28 5.74 -15.86 -5.15
C ILE A 28 7.15 -16.42 -4.99
N TRP A 29 8.19 -15.59 -5.17
CA TRP A 29 9.57 -16.08 -5.27
C TRP A 29 10.44 -15.73 -4.06
N ARG A 30 10.32 -14.51 -3.54
CA ARG A 30 11.17 -14.03 -2.45
C ARG A 30 10.70 -14.54 -1.11
N PHE A 31 9.39 -14.58 -0.88
CA PHE A 31 8.82 -15.06 0.38
C PHE A 31 9.18 -16.53 0.68
N PRO A 32 8.99 -17.51 -0.21
CA PRO A 32 9.35 -18.89 0.07
C PRO A 32 10.85 -19.07 0.31
N ARG A 33 11.69 -18.34 -0.43
CA ARG A 33 13.14 -18.38 -0.26
C ARG A 33 13.57 -17.90 1.12
N ILE A 34 13.03 -16.76 1.57
CA ILE A 34 13.34 -16.19 2.89
C ILE A 34 12.78 -17.07 4.00
N ALA A 35 11.55 -17.56 3.84
CA ALA A 35 10.95 -18.48 4.82
C ALA A 35 11.82 -19.73 4.97
N ALA A 36 12.23 -20.36 3.86
CA ALA A 36 13.08 -21.55 3.88
C ALA A 36 14.45 -21.29 4.52
N SER A 37 15.09 -20.14 4.24
CA SER A 37 16.42 -19.83 4.77
C SER A 37 16.42 -19.41 6.25
N ASN A 38 15.29 -18.95 6.80
CA ASN A 38 15.19 -18.41 8.17
C ASN A 38 14.50 -19.38 9.15
N GLY A 39 14.62 -20.69 8.92
CA GLY A 39 14.04 -21.71 9.81
C GLY A 39 12.68 -22.24 9.37
N GLY A 40 12.26 -21.98 8.13
CA GLY A 40 11.09 -22.57 7.51
C GLY A 40 9.81 -22.21 8.25
N GLY A 41 9.21 -23.21 8.91
CA GLY A 41 7.94 -23.09 9.62
C GLY A 41 7.99 -22.19 10.86
N SER A 42 9.13 -22.12 11.59
CA SER A 42 9.22 -21.28 12.78
C SER A 42 9.21 -19.78 12.44
N PHE A 43 9.79 -19.40 11.29
CA PHE A 43 9.72 -18.05 10.76
C PHE A 43 8.29 -17.59 10.47
N LEU A 44 7.41 -18.51 10.05
CA LEU A 44 6.02 -18.18 9.75
C LEU A 44 5.25 -17.67 10.98
N VAL A 45 5.58 -18.17 12.18
CA VAL A 45 4.93 -17.72 13.42
C VAL A 45 5.25 -16.25 13.69
N ALA A 46 6.54 -15.89 13.66
CA ALA A 46 6.96 -14.49 13.80
C ALA A 46 6.38 -13.62 12.67
N TRP A 47 6.38 -14.12 11.43
CA TRP A 47 5.82 -13.42 10.29
C TRP A 47 4.33 -13.10 10.44
N VAL A 48 3.50 -14.05 10.92
CA VAL A 48 2.07 -13.81 11.17
C VAL A 48 1.86 -12.79 12.28
N ILE A 49 2.66 -12.84 13.36
CA ILE A 49 2.57 -11.87 14.45
C ILE A 49 2.84 -10.45 13.95
N PHE A 50 3.93 -10.25 13.20
CA PHE A 50 4.24 -8.95 12.60
C PHE A 50 3.20 -8.50 11.58
N LEU A 51 2.63 -9.43 10.81
CA LEU A 51 1.56 -9.13 9.86
C LEU A 51 0.33 -8.56 10.58
N LEU A 52 -0.10 -9.18 11.69
CA LEU A 52 -1.28 -8.74 12.43
C LEU A 52 -1.04 -7.47 13.26
N LEU A 53 0.15 -7.33 13.88
CA LEU A 53 0.44 -6.19 14.75
C LEU A 53 0.84 -4.93 14.00
N TRP A 54 1.45 -5.06 12.81
CA TRP A 54 2.00 -3.91 12.09
C TRP A 54 1.36 -3.72 10.72
N SER A 55 1.39 -4.76 9.87
CA SER A 55 0.98 -4.62 8.47
C SER A 55 -0.52 -4.34 8.32
N VAL A 56 -1.36 -5.06 9.06
CA VAL A 56 -2.83 -4.90 9.00
C VAL A 56 -3.25 -3.50 9.50
N PRO A 57 -2.82 -3.02 10.68
CA PRO A 57 -3.14 -1.66 11.13
C PRO A 57 -2.67 -0.58 10.16
N LEU A 58 -1.48 -0.74 9.58
CA LEU A 58 -0.90 0.25 8.67
C LEU A 58 -1.74 0.38 7.38
N ILE A 59 -2.14 -0.73 6.77
CA ILE A 59 -3.04 -0.73 5.61
C ILE A 59 -4.42 -0.13 5.94
N LEU A 60 -4.96 -0.41 7.12
CA LEU A 60 -6.25 0.15 7.54
C LEU A 60 -6.18 1.68 7.69
N VAL A 61 -5.10 2.20 8.28
CA VAL A 61 -4.87 3.65 8.41
C VAL A 61 -4.73 4.30 7.03
N GLU A 62 -3.94 3.70 6.13
CA GLU A 62 -3.76 4.22 4.77
C GLU A 62 -5.07 4.22 3.98
N PHE A 63 -5.87 3.17 4.10
CA PHE A 63 -7.18 3.08 3.46
C PHE A 63 -8.18 4.11 4.01
N ALA A 64 -8.22 4.27 5.35
CA ALA A 64 -9.06 5.28 6.00
C ALA A 64 -8.67 6.70 5.58
N LEU A 65 -7.36 6.98 5.50
CA LEU A 65 -6.82 8.26 5.05
C LEU A 65 -7.20 8.55 3.59
N GLY A 66 -7.01 7.59 2.69
CA GLY A 66 -7.37 7.74 1.28
C GLY A 66 -8.87 7.98 1.10
N ARG A 67 -9.71 7.33 1.91
CA ARG A 67 -11.17 7.51 1.89
C ARG A 67 -11.61 8.86 2.45
N ALA A 68 -10.93 9.37 3.48
CA ALA A 68 -11.24 10.66 4.10
C ALA A 68 -10.81 11.83 3.20
N ALA A 69 -9.57 11.82 2.71
CA ALA A 69 -9.03 12.92 1.91
C ALA A 69 -9.61 12.97 0.48
N ARG A 70 -9.88 11.82 -0.15
CA ARG A 70 -10.30 11.72 -1.58
C ARG A 70 -9.45 12.56 -2.54
N ARG A 71 -8.15 12.71 -2.23
CA ARG A 71 -7.15 13.43 -3.02
C ARG A 71 -5.96 12.50 -3.31
N GLY A 72 -5.11 12.89 -4.25
CA GLY A 72 -3.85 12.19 -4.51
C GLY A 72 -2.91 12.20 -3.29
N THR A 73 -1.88 11.36 -3.29
CA THR A 73 -0.96 11.16 -2.15
C THR A 73 -0.44 12.47 -1.57
N ILE A 74 0.04 13.41 -2.39
CA ILE A 74 0.51 14.74 -1.96
C ILE A 74 -0.60 15.54 -1.26
N GLY A 75 -1.80 15.55 -1.85
CA GLY A 75 -2.96 16.27 -1.31
C GLY A 75 -3.52 15.66 -0.03
N ALA A 76 -3.45 14.33 0.11
CA ALA A 76 -3.89 13.61 1.31
C ALA A 76 -2.98 13.91 2.50
N PHE A 77 -1.65 13.92 2.31
CA PHE A 77 -0.70 14.32 3.36
C PHE A 77 -0.82 15.80 3.74
N ALA A 78 -1.05 16.67 2.75
CA ALA A 78 -1.24 18.11 3.00
C ALA A 78 -2.52 18.39 3.82
N GLU A 79 -3.59 17.62 3.62
CA GLU A 79 -4.86 17.79 4.33
C GLU A 79 -4.84 17.20 5.74
N LEU A 80 -4.12 16.09 5.96
CA LEU A 80 -4.03 15.43 7.26
C LEU A 80 -3.10 16.14 8.24
N ILE A 81 -1.89 16.52 7.80
CA ILE A 81 -0.80 17.00 8.67
C ILE A 81 -0.49 18.49 8.43
N GLY A 82 -1.04 19.06 7.35
CA GLY A 82 -0.86 20.46 6.95
C GLY A 82 0.07 20.62 5.75
N GLY A 83 -0.10 21.74 5.02
CA GLY A 83 0.61 21.99 3.74
C GLY A 83 2.13 21.94 3.82
N ARG A 84 2.73 22.13 5.01
CA ARG A 84 4.18 22.01 5.22
C ARG A 84 4.69 20.57 5.09
N PHE A 85 3.83 19.57 5.27
CA PHE A 85 4.20 18.14 5.16
C PHE A 85 3.78 17.51 3.81
N ALA A 86 3.31 18.32 2.86
CA ALA A 86 3.00 17.86 1.50
C ALA A 86 4.20 17.18 0.80
N TRP A 87 5.44 17.54 1.20
CA TRP A 87 6.66 16.91 0.69
C TRP A 87 6.71 15.40 0.98
N MET A 88 6.10 14.91 2.07
CA MET A 88 6.06 13.48 2.39
C MET A 88 5.28 12.70 1.33
N GLY A 89 4.15 13.25 0.86
CA GLY A 89 3.41 12.64 -0.24
C GLY A 89 4.16 12.70 -1.57
N ALA A 90 4.97 13.75 -1.79
CA ALA A 90 5.80 13.87 -2.98
C ALA A 90 6.94 12.84 -2.96
N TRP A 91 7.53 12.60 -1.78
CA TRP A 91 8.51 11.55 -1.54
C TRP A 91 7.95 10.16 -1.84
N VAL A 92 6.74 9.84 -1.37
CA VAL A 92 6.08 8.57 -1.68
C VAL A 92 5.86 8.42 -3.19
N GLY A 93 5.44 9.50 -3.88
CA GLY A 93 5.31 9.51 -5.34
C GLY A 93 6.63 9.22 -6.05
N TRP A 94 7.71 9.88 -5.62
CA TRP A 94 9.06 9.64 -6.16
C TRP A 94 9.51 8.19 -5.96
N CYS A 95 9.33 7.63 -4.76
CA CYS A 95 9.66 6.22 -4.49
C CYS A 95 8.87 5.27 -5.42
N ALA A 96 7.57 5.52 -5.62
CA ALA A 96 6.75 4.70 -6.51
C ALA A 96 7.26 4.76 -7.97
N THR A 97 7.62 5.95 -8.47
CA THR A 97 8.20 6.12 -9.80
C THR A 97 9.56 5.42 -9.93
N ALA A 98 10.43 5.54 -8.93
CA ALA A 98 11.73 4.88 -8.91
C ALA A 98 11.60 3.34 -8.95
N ILE A 99 10.64 2.78 -8.20
CA ILE A 99 10.34 1.35 -8.24
C ILE A 99 9.83 0.95 -9.63
N MET A 100 8.97 1.76 -10.25
CA MET A 100 8.44 1.48 -11.58
C MET A 100 9.54 1.33 -12.63
N PHE A 101 10.60 2.15 -12.59
CA PHE A 101 11.73 2.01 -13.51
C PHE A 101 12.44 0.65 -13.42
N TYR A 102 12.40 -0.03 -12.28
CA TYR A 102 12.98 -1.36 -12.10
C TYR A 102 11.98 -2.50 -12.40
N TYR A 103 10.70 -2.27 -12.15
CA TYR A 103 9.63 -3.26 -12.34
C TYR A 103 8.94 -3.18 -13.72
N THR A 104 9.37 -2.28 -14.60
CA THR A 104 8.96 -2.20 -16.02
C THR A 104 9.90 -3.05 -16.87
#